data_AF-A0ABD4L4W4-F1
#
_entry.id   AF-A0ABD4L4W4-F1
#
_cell.length_a   1.000
_cell.length_b   1.000
_cell.length_c   1.000
_cell.angle_alpha   90.00
_cell.angle_beta   90.00
_cell.angle_gamma   90.00
#
_symmetry.space_group_name_H-M   'P 1'
#
loop_
_entity.id
_entity.type
_entity.pdbx_description
1 polymer ?
#
loop_
_entity_poly.entity_id
_entity_poly.type
_entity_poly.pdbx_seq_one_letter_code
_entity_poly.pdbx_strand_id
1 'polypeptide(L)'
;MPRRLAWLSGAGGFALSPQVLANGWNMPVGVTDLSREIHSLHMTIFWICVVIGVVVFGVMFYSLFRYRRSRQPQAANFHEHTTVEVIWTTLPLLILVAMAVPATATLKNMYDTGDAELDVMVTGQQWRWRYEYLGEEVAFTSSLSTPRAQVRGEEARGETYLLDVDNPLVLPVGRKVRFLFTSDDVIHSWWVPELAVKQDTVPGFVNENWVRINEPGIYRGQCAELCGIDHGFMPIVVQAMAPDEFDAWLAERRDEAAQEALGVDRDWGQEELMTRGEEVYAAICAACHQPEGQGAPPTFPALAGNPRLQEDLGWQLDTVINGVSGTAMPAFRNTLNPVELAAVITYTRNAWGNATGDVVQPARVAERLAR
;
A
#
# COMPACT_ATOMS: atom_id res chain seq x y z
N MET A 1 12.20 -47.02 47.37
CA MET A 1 10.77 -46.63 47.36
C MET A 1 10.60 -45.43 46.43
N PRO A 2 9.94 -45.58 45.27
CA PRO A 2 9.98 -44.59 44.19
C PRO A 2 8.92 -43.49 44.36
N ARG A 3 9.30 -42.28 43.93
CA ARG A 3 8.45 -41.09 43.85
C ARG A 3 7.38 -41.30 42.77
N ARG A 4 6.11 -41.18 43.14
CA ARG A 4 4.97 -41.21 42.23
C ARG A 4 4.98 -39.94 41.38
N LEU A 5 5.19 -40.08 40.06
CA LEU A 5 4.77 -39.06 39.09
C LEU A 5 3.24 -39.16 38.95
N ALA A 6 2.54 -38.14 39.41
CA ALA A 6 1.13 -37.96 39.13
C ALA A 6 0.98 -37.50 37.68
N TRP A 7 0.39 -38.35 36.86
CA TRP A 7 -0.06 -38.04 35.51
C TRP A 7 -1.21 -37.03 35.59
N LEU A 8 -0.99 -35.81 35.08
CA LEU A 8 -2.07 -34.88 34.79
C LEU A 8 -2.86 -35.43 33.61
N SER A 9 -3.98 -36.06 33.95
CA SER A 9 -5.11 -36.34 33.07
C SER A 9 -5.83 -35.01 32.85
N GLY A 10 -5.61 -34.41 31.69
CA GLY A 10 -6.32 -33.22 31.23
C GLY A 10 -6.84 -33.47 29.82
N ALA A 11 -7.80 -34.39 29.67
CA ALA A 11 -8.66 -34.42 28.50
C ALA A 11 -9.60 -33.21 28.59
N GLY A 12 -9.08 -32.03 28.20
CA GLY A 12 -9.87 -30.82 28.02
C GLY A 12 -10.36 -30.81 26.58
N GLY A 13 -11.68 -30.87 26.39
CA GLY A 13 -12.30 -30.72 25.08
C GLY A 13 -11.83 -29.42 24.41
N PHE A 14 -11.50 -29.51 23.13
CA PHE A 14 -11.31 -28.36 22.26
C PHE A 14 -12.65 -27.66 22.04
N ALA A 15 -13.15 -26.98 23.07
CA ALA A 15 -14.04 -25.85 22.86
C ALA A 15 -13.14 -24.71 22.36
N LEU A 16 -13.06 -24.54 21.04
CA LEU A 16 -12.52 -23.32 20.44
C LEU A 16 -13.40 -22.17 20.92
N SER A 17 -12.96 -21.49 21.98
CA SER A 17 -13.64 -20.27 22.43
C SER A 17 -13.53 -19.23 21.31
N PRO A 18 -14.56 -18.38 21.11
CA PRO A 18 -14.52 -17.29 20.13
C PRO A 18 -13.32 -16.35 20.31
N GLN A 19 -12.71 -16.34 21.49
CA GLN A 19 -11.52 -15.57 21.82
C GLN A 19 -10.26 -16.02 21.07
N VAL A 20 -10.18 -17.27 20.59
CA VAL A 20 -9.06 -17.72 19.73
C VAL A 20 -9.10 -17.04 18.35
N LEU A 21 -10.27 -16.59 17.90
CA LEU A 21 -10.43 -15.85 16.64
C LEU A 21 -10.00 -14.37 16.73
N ALA A 22 -9.79 -13.83 17.93
CA ALA A 22 -9.56 -12.40 18.17
C ALA A 22 -8.10 -12.03 18.56
N ASN A 23 -7.16 -12.98 18.56
CA ASN A 23 -5.79 -12.74 19.04
C ASN A 23 -4.83 -12.11 18.00
N GLY A 24 -5.28 -11.73 16.80
CA GLY A 24 -4.42 -11.18 15.74
C GLY A 24 -3.45 -12.17 15.09
N TRP A 25 -3.59 -13.48 15.36
CA TRP A 25 -2.78 -14.55 14.74
C TRP A 25 -3.38 -15.08 13.43
N ASN A 26 -4.62 -14.71 13.13
CA ASN A 26 -5.32 -15.12 11.93
C ASN A 26 -5.48 -13.94 10.98
N MET A 27 -5.83 -14.23 9.73
CA MET A 27 -6.28 -13.22 8.78
C MET A 27 -7.46 -12.44 9.39
N PRO A 28 -7.43 -11.10 9.38
CA PRO A 28 -8.54 -10.31 9.89
C PRO A 28 -9.81 -10.58 9.08
N VAL A 29 -10.96 -10.49 9.74
CA VAL A 29 -12.26 -10.49 9.06
C VAL A 29 -12.47 -9.10 8.48
N GLY A 30 -12.54 -9.00 7.17
CA GLY A 30 -12.77 -7.71 6.52
C GLY A 30 -14.22 -7.23 6.60
N VAL A 31 -14.42 -6.00 6.13
CA VAL A 31 -15.69 -5.26 6.22
C VAL A 31 -16.53 -5.32 4.94
N THR A 32 -16.03 -5.94 3.87
CA THR A 32 -16.74 -6.10 2.58
C THR A 32 -17.32 -7.52 2.45
N ASP A 33 -18.35 -7.72 1.62
CA ASP A 33 -18.87 -9.07 1.37
C ASP A 33 -17.79 -9.99 0.78
N LEU A 34 -17.01 -9.46 -0.16
CA LEU A 34 -15.89 -10.15 -0.78
C LEU A 34 -14.82 -10.58 0.24
N SER A 35 -14.48 -9.70 1.19
CA SER A 35 -13.51 -10.03 2.24
C SER A 35 -14.00 -11.16 3.16
N ARG A 36 -15.31 -11.23 3.43
CA ARG A 36 -15.93 -12.30 4.22
C ARG A 36 -15.92 -13.63 3.47
N GLU A 37 -16.18 -13.62 2.16
CA GLU A 37 -16.04 -14.80 1.29
C GLU A 37 -14.61 -15.33 1.28
N ILE A 38 -13.62 -14.45 1.09
CA ILE A 38 -12.19 -14.80 1.12
C ILE A 38 -11.79 -15.37 2.49
N HIS A 39 -12.21 -14.75 3.59
CA HIS A 39 -11.93 -15.26 4.93
C HIS A 39 -12.57 -16.65 5.15
N SER A 40 -13.80 -16.88 4.69
CA SER A 40 -14.46 -18.19 4.78
C SER A 40 -13.70 -19.27 3.99
N LEU A 41 -13.23 -18.96 2.78
CA LEU A 41 -12.39 -19.85 1.99
C LEU A 41 -11.06 -20.15 2.69
N HIS A 42 -10.39 -19.12 3.21
CA HIS A 42 -9.16 -19.26 3.99
C HIS A 42 -9.36 -20.22 5.17
N MET A 43 -10.42 -20.03 5.96
CA MET A 43 -10.71 -20.89 7.10
C MET A 43 -11.07 -22.33 6.70
N THR A 44 -11.76 -22.51 5.58
CA THR A 44 -12.06 -23.84 5.03
C THR A 44 -10.77 -24.57 4.66
N ILE A 45 -9.87 -23.92 3.92
CA ILE A 45 -8.57 -24.48 3.52
C ILE A 45 -7.70 -24.73 4.74
N PHE A 46 -7.65 -23.80 5.70
CA PHE A 46 -6.92 -23.96 6.94
C PHE A 46 -7.31 -25.23 7.69
N TRP A 47 -8.62 -25.50 7.85
CA TRP A 47 -9.07 -26.71 8.53
C TRP A 47 -8.75 -27.99 7.76
N ILE A 48 -8.82 -27.97 6.43
CA ILE A 48 -8.34 -29.10 5.60
C ILE A 48 -6.86 -29.37 5.87
N CYS A 49 -6.02 -28.34 5.89
CA CYS A 49 -4.59 -28.45 6.21
C CYS A 49 -4.36 -28.97 7.63
N VAL A 50 -5.13 -28.53 8.63
CA VAL A 50 -5.05 -29.04 10.00
C VAL A 50 -5.36 -30.53 10.05
N VAL A 51 -6.43 -30.99 9.39
CA VAL A 51 -6.81 -32.42 9.35
C VAL A 51 -5.72 -33.25 8.68
N ILE A 52 -5.21 -32.80 7.52
CA ILE A 52 -4.10 -33.48 6.84
C ILE A 52 -2.86 -33.53 7.74
N GLY A 53 -2.52 -32.42 8.38
CA GLY A 53 -1.43 -32.32 9.34
C GLY A 53 -1.57 -33.33 10.46
N VAL A 54 -2.74 -33.40 11.11
CA VAL A 54 -3.01 -34.38 12.18
C VAL A 54 -2.84 -35.82 11.68
N VAL A 55 -3.29 -36.15 10.47
CA VAL A 55 -3.11 -37.49 9.87
C VAL A 55 -1.63 -37.79 9.63
N VAL A 56 -0.90 -36.89 8.96
CA VAL A 56 0.52 -37.08 8.61
C VAL A 56 1.38 -37.16 9.87
N PHE A 57 1.26 -36.18 10.78
CA PHE A 57 1.99 -36.17 12.03
C PHE A 57 1.58 -37.35 12.92
N GLY A 58 0.30 -37.74 12.93
CA GLY A 58 -0.19 -38.91 13.64
C GLY A 58 0.49 -40.19 13.18
N VAL A 59 0.52 -40.45 11.86
CA VAL A 59 1.21 -41.61 11.27
C VAL A 59 2.72 -41.56 11.53
N MET A 60 3.33 -40.39 11.43
CA MET A 60 4.76 -40.21 11.72
C MET A 60 5.08 -40.51 13.18
N PHE A 61 4.36 -39.91 14.13
CA PHE A 61 4.56 -40.15 15.57
C PHE A 61 4.26 -41.59 15.95
N TYR A 62 3.20 -42.19 15.39
CA TYR A 62 2.92 -43.61 15.54
C TYR A 62 4.10 -44.45 15.06
N SER A 63 4.65 -44.14 13.88
CA SER A 63 5.77 -44.89 13.31
C SER A 63 7.04 -44.77 14.15
N LEU A 64 7.38 -43.56 14.60
CA LEU A 64 8.51 -43.30 15.48
C LEU A 64 8.37 -44.04 16.83
N PHE A 65 7.16 -44.09 17.39
CA PHE A 65 6.93 -44.78 18.66
C PHE A 65 6.91 -46.30 18.50
N ARG A 66 6.21 -46.81 17.49
CA ARG A 66 5.94 -48.25 17.31
C ARG A 66 7.09 -49.00 16.66
N TYR A 67 7.77 -48.41 15.68
CA TYR A 67 8.79 -49.07 14.85
C TYR A 67 10.22 -48.68 15.21
N ARG A 68 10.45 -47.98 16.32
CA ARG A 68 11.81 -47.75 16.84
C ARG A 68 12.53 -49.08 17.13
N ARG A 69 13.85 -49.10 16.93
CA ARG A 69 14.72 -50.28 17.10
C ARG A 69 14.57 -50.99 18.45
N SER A 70 14.33 -50.25 19.53
CA SER A 70 14.14 -50.83 20.86
C SER A 70 12.84 -51.63 21.03
N ARG A 71 11.82 -51.40 20.18
CA ARG A 71 10.54 -52.13 20.20
C ARG A 71 10.40 -53.10 19.06
N GLN A 72 10.93 -52.76 17.88
CA GLN A 72 10.89 -53.63 16.70
C GLN A 72 12.28 -53.68 16.06
N PRO A 73 13.13 -54.64 16.48
CA PRO A 73 14.50 -54.75 15.98
C PRO A 73 14.60 -55.26 14.54
N GLN A 74 13.62 -56.03 14.06
CA GLN A 74 13.57 -56.57 12.70
C GLN A 74 12.55 -55.77 11.85
N ALA A 75 13.03 -55.21 10.74
CA ALA A 75 12.20 -54.51 9.77
C ALA A 75 11.36 -55.50 8.95
N ALA A 76 10.16 -55.07 8.54
CA ALA A 76 9.38 -55.80 7.56
C ALA A 76 9.98 -55.61 6.15
N ASN A 77 9.83 -56.61 5.28
CA ASN A 77 10.31 -56.56 3.90
C ASN A 77 9.11 -56.45 2.95
N PHE A 78 8.90 -55.25 2.41
CA PHE A 78 7.97 -54.94 1.32
C PHE A 78 8.54 -53.74 0.55
N HIS A 79 8.20 -53.63 -0.74
CA HIS A 79 8.75 -52.58 -1.61
C HIS A 79 7.67 -51.63 -2.15
N GLU A 80 6.45 -52.12 -2.36
CA GLU A 80 5.35 -51.33 -2.91
C GLU A 80 4.00 -51.90 -2.50
N HIS A 81 2.95 -51.09 -2.65
CA HIS A 81 1.57 -51.55 -2.48
C HIS A 81 0.65 -50.70 -3.36
N THR A 82 0.40 -51.16 -4.59
CA THR A 82 -0.35 -50.41 -5.62
C THR A 82 -1.67 -49.83 -5.12
N THR A 83 -2.43 -50.57 -4.30
CA THR A 83 -3.70 -50.06 -3.76
C THR A 83 -3.50 -48.85 -2.83
N VAL A 84 -2.43 -48.82 -2.03
CA VAL A 84 -2.12 -47.67 -1.15
C VAL A 84 -1.69 -46.50 -2.02
N GLU A 85 -0.93 -46.76 -3.08
CA GLU A 85 -0.49 -45.75 -4.03
C GLU A 85 -1.66 -45.09 -4.76
N VAL A 86 -2.64 -45.88 -5.21
CA VAL A 86 -3.85 -45.36 -5.84
C VAL A 86 -4.66 -44.52 -4.84
N ILE A 87 -4.81 -44.97 -3.59
CA ILE A 87 -5.55 -44.24 -2.56
C ILE A 87 -4.89 -42.88 -2.26
N TRP A 88 -3.58 -42.84 -1.99
CA TRP A 88 -2.90 -41.59 -1.64
C TRP A 88 -2.73 -40.64 -2.82
N THR A 89 -2.98 -41.09 -4.05
CA THR A 89 -2.92 -40.25 -5.25
C THR A 89 -4.30 -39.69 -5.56
N THR A 90 -5.32 -40.55 -5.50
CA THR A 90 -6.71 -40.19 -5.80
C THR A 90 -7.28 -39.28 -4.71
N LEU A 91 -6.98 -39.53 -3.43
CA LEU A 91 -7.53 -38.75 -2.33
C LEU A 91 -7.10 -37.27 -2.37
N PRO A 92 -5.81 -36.89 -2.50
CA PRO A 92 -5.42 -35.50 -2.68
C PRO A 92 -6.01 -34.86 -3.94
N LEU A 93 -6.09 -35.60 -5.05
CA LEU A 93 -6.72 -35.11 -6.28
C LEU A 93 -8.18 -34.70 -6.04
N LEU A 94 -8.96 -35.55 -5.37
CA LEU A 94 -10.37 -35.25 -5.06
C LEU A 94 -10.51 -34.05 -4.12
N ILE A 95 -9.62 -33.92 -3.12
CA ILE A 95 -9.59 -32.76 -2.22
C ILE A 95 -9.34 -31.45 -3.00
N LEU A 96 -8.38 -31.46 -3.93
CA LEU A 96 -8.08 -30.30 -4.77
C LEU A 96 -9.25 -29.93 -5.70
N VAL A 97 -9.89 -30.91 -6.33
CA VAL A 97 -11.07 -30.66 -7.18
C VAL A 97 -12.22 -30.07 -6.36
N ALA A 98 -12.46 -30.59 -5.16
CA ALA A 98 -13.52 -30.09 -4.29
C ALA A 98 -13.30 -28.63 -3.84
N MET A 99 -12.05 -28.22 -3.54
CA MET A 99 -11.77 -26.84 -3.14
C MET A 99 -11.78 -25.85 -4.32
N ALA A 100 -11.52 -26.32 -5.54
CA ALA A 100 -11.42 -25.45 -6.72
C ALA A 100 -12.75 -24.79 -7.09
N VAL A 101 -13.88 -25.46 -6.87
CA VAL A 101 -15.21 -24.98 -7.24
C VAL A 101 -15.59 -23.68 -6.50
N PRO A 102 -15.64 -23.63 -5.15
CA PRO A 102 -15.98 -22.40 -4.44
C PRO A 102 -14.91 -21.30 -4.60
N ALA A 103 -13.64 -21.67 -4.74
CA ALA A 103 -12.56 -20.73 -5.02
C ALA A 103 -12.76 -20.01 -6.37
N THR A 104 -13.13 -20.75 -7.41
CA THR A 104 -13.37 -20.18 -8.76
C THR A 104 -14.56 -19.22 -8.76
N ALA A 105 -15.64 -19.54 -8.04
CA ALA A 105 -16.80 -18.66 -7.93
C ALA A 105 -16.44 -17.31 -7.27
N THR A 106 -15.69 -17.37 -6.16
CA THR A 106 -15.20 -16.16 -5.48
C THR A 106 -14.25 -15.37 -6.38
N LEU A 107 -13.33 -16.04 -7.07
CA LEU A 107 -12.39 -15.41 -8.01
C LEU A 107 -13.12 -14.67 -9.13
N LYS A 108 -14.20 -15.26 -9.67
CA LYS A 108 -15.04 -14.60 -10.68
C LYS A 108 -15.68 -13.31 -10.16
N ASN A 109 -16.19 -13.32 -8.92
CA ASN A 109 -16.75 -12.13 -8.29
C ASN A 109 -15.68 -11.05 -8.07
N MET A 110 -14.46 -11.45 -7.64
CA MET A 110 -13.35 -10.53 -7.46
C MET A 110 -12.99 -9.77 -8.75
N TYR A 111 -13.02 -10.44 -9.90
CA TYR A 111 -12.66 -9.83 -11.19
C TYR A 111 -13.81 -9.12 -11.91
N ASP A 112 -15.02 -9.10 -11.36
CA ASP A 112 -16.15 -8.37 -11.96
C ASP A 112 -16.09 -6.88 -11.60
N THR A 113 -15.40 -6.09 -12.42
CA THR A 113 -15.25 -4.64 -12.23
C THR A 113 -16.38 -3.80 -12.84
N GLY A 114 -17.40 -4.43 -13.45
CA GLY A 114 -18.49 -3.73 -14.13
C GLY A 114 -19.43 -2.96 -13.18
N ASP A 115 -20.27 -2.08 -13.74
CA ASP A 115 -21.34 -1.36 -13.04
C ASP A 115 -20.87 -0.58 -11.79
N ALA A 116 -19.69 0.04 -11.88
CA ALA A 116 -19.16 0.91 -10.84
C ALA A 116 -19.90 2.26 -10.83
N GLU A 117 -20.11 2.80 -9.64
CA GLU A 117 -20.78 4.08 -9.40
C GLU A 117 -19.77 5.23 -9.26
N LEU A 118 -18.51 4.89 -8.97
CA LEU A 118 -17.38 5.82 -8.85
C LEU A 118 -16.12 5.15 -9.37
N ASP A 119 -15.33 5.89 -10.14
CA ASP A 119 -14.02 5.47 -10.63
C ASP A 119 -12.91 6.30 -9.98
N VAL A 120 -11.94 5.62 -9.36
CA VAL A 120 -10.76 6.26 -8.75
C VAL A 120 -9.49 5.71 -9.37
N MET A 121 -8.70 6.57 -10.00
CA MET A 121 -7.34 6.22 -10.41
C MET A 121 -6.40 6.32 -9.20
N VAL A 122 -5.64 5.26 -8.96
CA VAL A 122 -4.64 5.12 -7.91
C VAL A 122 -3.28 4.98 -8.58
N THR A 123 -2.44 5.98 -8.40
CA THR A 123 -1.09 6.01 -8.98
C THR A 123 -0.03 5.84 -7.89
N GLY A 124 0.77 4.79 -8.00
CA GLY A 124 1.93 4.55 -7.13
C GLY A 124 3.12 5.43 -7.52
N GLN A 125 3.73 6.11 -6.55
CA GLN A 125 4.89 6.98 -6.72
C GLN A 125 5.87 6.75 -5.55
N GLN A 126 7.17 6.92 -5.72
CA GLN A 126 8.15 6.83 -4.64
C GLN A 126 8.07 8.08 -3.71
N TRP A 127 7.66 7.97 -2.44
CA TRP A 127 6.94 6.88 -1.75
C TRP A 127 5.64 7.45 -1.18
N ARG A 128 4.61 7.49 -2.01
CA ARG A 128 3.31 8.12 -1.78
C ARG A 128 2.28 7.55 -2.76
N TRP A 129 1.01 7.89 -2.54
CA TRP A 129 -0.08 7.51 -3.42
C TRP A 129 -0.74 8.75 -3.99
N ARG A 130 -1.02 8.76 -5.29
CA ARG A 130 -1.90 9.77 -5.90
C ARG A 130 -3.27 9.15 -6.15
N TYR A 131 -4.30 9.90 -5.80
CA TYR A 131 -5.70 9.55 -6.03
C TYR A 131 -6.32 10.58 -6.95
N GLU A 132 -7.05 10.12 -7.95
CA GLU A 132 -7.82 10.95 -8.87
C GLU A 132 -9.23 10.37 -9.03
N TYR A 133 -10.23 11.19 -8.72
CA TYR A 133 -11.65 10.84 -8.88
C TYR A 133 -12.03 11.18 -10.31
N LEU A 134 -12.16 10.16 -11.15
CA LEU A 134 -12.32 10.34 -12.59
C LEU A 134 -13.66 11.00 -12.90
N GLY A 135 -13.62 12.09 -13.65
CA GLY A 135 -14.80 12.89 -14.00
C GLY A 135 -15.22 13.91 -12.94
N GLU A 136 -14.52 13.98 -11.80
CA GLU A 136 -14.87 14.89 -10.69
C GLU A 136 -13.89 16.05 -10.52
N GLU A 137 -12.83 16.15 -11.33
CA GLU A 137 -11.81 17.22 -11.24
C GLU A 137 -11.08 17.28 -9.86
N VAL A 138 -11.16 16.21 -9.07
CA VAL A 138 -10.48 16.08 -7.78
C VAL A 138 -9.32 15.11 -7.92
N ALA A 139 -8.11 15.60 -7.69
CA ALA A 139 -6.92 14.78 -7.57
C ALA A 139 -6.00 15.32 -6.48
N PHE A 140 -5.39 14.42 -5.71
CA PHE A 140 -4.44 14.80 -4.68
C PHE A 140 -3.44 13.68 -4.40
N THR A 141 -2.36 14.05 -3.71
CA THR A 141 -1.32 13.14 -3.25
C THR A 141 -1.46 12.91 -1.75
N SER A 142 -1.32 11.65 -1.36
CA SER A 142 -1.34 11.15 0.01
C SER A 142 0.06 10.66 0.37
N SER A 143 0.68 11.32 1.34
CA SER A 143 2.01 11.02 1.86
C SER A 143 1.94 10.65 3.34
N LEU A 144 2.97 9.94 3.82
CA LEU A 144 3.11 9.61 5.23
C LEU A 144 3.10 10.86 6.11
N SER A 145 2.23 10.90 7.13
CA SER A 145 2.17 12.03 8.07
C SER A 145 3.13 11.91 9.26
N THR A 146 3.71 10.72 9.48
CA THR A 146 4.65 10.50 10.59
C THR A 146 5.89 11.40 10.45
N PRO A 147 6.19 12.25 11.44
CA PRO A 147 7.35 13.13 11.39
C PRO A 147 8.67 12.36 11.30
N ARG A 148 9.63 12.88 10.51
CA ARG A 148 10.95 12.26 10.37
C ARG A 148 11.73 12.18 11.70
N ALA A 149 11.45 13.07 12.67
CA ALA A 149 12.02 13.01 14.02
C ALA A 149 11.61 11.71 14.75
N GLN A 150 10.34 11.28 14.65
CA GLN A 150 9.89 9.99 15.18
C GLN A 150 10.55 8.81 14.47
N VAL A 151 10.76 8.92 13.17
CA VAL A 151 11.45 7.89 12.36
C VAL A 151 12.91 7.73 12.79
N ARG A 152 13.62 8.84 13.03
CA ARG A 152 15.01 8.85 13.51
C ARG A 152 15.15 8.47 14.99
N GLY A 153 14.03 8.33 15.71
CA GLY A 153 14.04 8.01 17.15
C GLY A 153 14.34 9.21 18.05
N GLU A 154 14.20 10.43 17.53
CA GLU A 154 14.37 11.68 18.28
C GLU A 154 13.11 12.04 19.07
N GLU A 155 11.95 11.54 18.66
CA GLU A 155 10.65 11.74 19.30
C GLU A 155 9.94 10.41 19.60
N ALA A 156 9.00 10.44 20.55
CA ALA A 156 8.17 9.29 20.88
C ALA A 156 7.24 8.93 19.71
N ARG A 157 7.08 7.62 19.47
CA ARG A 157 6.20 7.09 18.42
C ARG A 157 4.76 7.06 18.91
N GLY A 158 3.84 7.55 18.08
CA GLY A 158 2.40 7.48 18.33
C GLY A 158 1.80 6.09 18.06
N GLU A 159 0.50 5.94 18.33
CA GLU A 159 -0.24 4.67 18.10
C GLU A 159 -0.31 4.29 16.61
N THR A 160 -0.39 5.29 15.73
CA THR A 160 -0.48 5.13 14.26
C THR A 160 0.85 5.41 13.56
N TYR A 161 1.97 5.20 14.25
CA TYR A 161 3.31 5.35 13.69
C TYR A 161 3.48 4.56 12.39
N LEU A 162 3.82 5.25 11.29
CA LEU A 162 3.93 4.72 9.91
C LEU A 162 2.62 4.28 9.25
N LEU A 163 1.47 4.60 9.85
CA LEU A 163 0.16 4.13 9.40
C LEU A 163 -0.79 5.25 8.97
N ASP A 164 -0.52 6.50 9.32
CA ASP A 164 -1.34 7.66 8.94
C ASP A 164 -0.74 8.46 7.78
N VAL A 165 -1.62 9.18 7.08
CA VAL A 165 -1.30 10.04 5.94
C VAL A 165 -1.80 11.46 6.18
N ASP A 166 -1.32 12.40 5.37
CA ASP A 166 -1.81 13.78 5.31
C ASP A 166 -3.21 13.90 4.69
N ASN A 167 -3.45 13.19 3.58
CA ASN A 167 -4.68 13.24 2.79
C ASN A 167 -5.25 11.82 2.59
N PRO A 168 -6.23 11.37 3.39
CA PRO A 168 -6.81 10.04 3.22
C PRO A 168 -7.65 9.93 1.95
N LEU A 169 -7.73 8.74 1.36
CA LEU A 169 -8.67 8.42 0.29
C LEU A 169 -10.08 8.33 0.89
N VAL A 170 -11.02 9.17 0.45
CA VAL A 170 -12.37 9.20 0.99
C VAL A 170 -13.33 8.47 0.05
N LEU A 171 -14.10 7.51 0.57
CA LEU A 171 -15.02 6.71 -0.24
C LEU A 171 -16.43 6.65 0.38
N PRO A 172 -17.49 6.59 -0.43
CA PRO A 172 -18.84 6.39 0.08
C PRO A 172 -19.08 4.91 0.45
N VAL A 173 -19.72 4.67 1.58
CA VAL A 173 -20.24 3.34 1.91
C VAL A 173 -21.40 2.97 1.00
N GLY A 174 -21.59 1.67 0.78
CA GLY A 174 -22.73 1.14 0.04
C GLY A 174 -22.67 1.33 -1.47
N ARG A 175 -21.74 2.12 -2.03
CA ARG A 175 -21.51 2.26 -3.48
C ARG A 175 -20.37 1.37 -3.96
N LYS A 176 -20.44 0.85 -5.20
CA LYS A 176 -19.32 0.12 -5.83
C LYS A 176 -18.34 1.13 -6.41
N VAL A 177 -17.13 1.15 -5.86
CA VAL A 177 -16.01 1.95 -6.36
C VAL A 177 -15.10 1.05 -7.16
N ARG A 178 -14.82 1.39 -8.41
CA ARG A 178 -13.79 0.74 -9.22
C ARG A 178 -12.50 1.55 -9.10
N PHE A 179 -11.41 0.84 -8.87
CA PHE A 179 -10.08 1.37 -8.86
C PHE A 179 -9.37 1.04 -10.15
N LEU A 180 -8.69 2.03 -10.72
CA LEU A 180 -7.73 1.87 -11.79
C LEU A 180 -6.34 2.07 -11.18
N PHE A 181 -5.41 1.15 -11.42
CA PHE A 181 -4.09 1.15 -10.78
C PHE A 181 -2.99 1.28 -11.81
N THR A 182 -2.11 2.26 -11.62
CA THR A 182 -0.90 2.44 -12.43
C THR A 182 0.22 3.06 -11.62
N SER A 183 1.42 3.23 -12.18
CA SER A 183 2.53 3.89 -11.50
C SER A 183 3.32 4.79 -12.45
N ASP A 184 3.85 5.88 -11.90
CA ASP A 184 4.73 6.81 -12.61
C ASP A 184 6.21 6.38 -12.59
N ASP A 185 6.61 5.41 -11.76
CA ASP A 185 8.01 5.05 -11.56
C ASP A 185 8.31 3.54 -11.56
N VAL A 186 8.15 2.87 -10.43
CA VAL A 186 8.47 1.45 -10.21
C VAL A 186 7.19 0.67 -9.86
N ILE A 187 7.29 -0.65 -9.72
CA ILE A 187 6.13 -1.41 -9.27
C ILE A 187 5.86 -1.12 -7.79
N HIS A 188 4.61 -0.81 -7.46
CA HIS A 188 4.08 -0.81 -6.09
C HIS A 188 2.87 -1.74 -6.01
N SER A 189 2.29 -1.92 -4.83
CA SER A 189 1.06 -2.71 -4.68
C SER A 189 0.19 -2.07 -3.61
N TRP A 190 -0.99 -1.61 -4.02
CA TRP A 190 -1.94 -0.96 -3.13
C TRP A 190 -2.71 -2.04 -2.39
N TRP A 191 -2.57 -2.10 -1.06
CA TRP A 191 -3.21 -3.14 -0.24
C TRP A 191 -3.87 -2.59 1.01
N VAL A 192 -5.19 -2.76 1.10
CA VAL A 192 -5.98 -2.50 2.31
C VAL A 192 -6.63 -3.82 2.77
N PRO A 193 -6.09 -4.50 3.80
CA PRO A 193 -6.52 -5.85 4.18
C PRO A 193 -8.00 -5.97 4.52
N GLU A 194 -8.56 -5.02 5.27
CA GLU A 194 -9.96 -5.03 5.69
C GLU A 194 -10.94 -4.89 4.52
N LEU A 195 -10.49 -4.33 3.40
CA LEU A 195 -11.28 -4.22 2.17
C LEU A 195 -11.11 -5.44 1.26
N ALA A 196 -10.12 -6.30 1.53
CA ALA A 196 -9.65 -7.39 0.68
C ALA A 196 -9.27 -6.98 -0.75
N VAL A 197 -8.78 -5.74 -0.90
CA VAL A 197 -8.26 -5.22 -2.16
C VAL A 197 -6.74 -5.16 -2.08
N LYS A 198 -6.08 -5.96 -2.91
CA LYS A 198 -4.64 -5.90 -3.20
C LYS A 198 -4.47 -5.88 -4.71
N GLN A 199 -3.84 -4.84 -5.24
CA GLN A 199 -3.55 -4.78 -6.67
C GLN A 199 -2.21 -4.09 -6.92
N ASP A 200 -1.42 -4.70 -7.80
CA ASP A 200 -0.14 -4.12 -8.21
C ASP A 200 -0.37 -2.93 -9.14
N THR A 201 0.39 -1.87 -8.90
CA THR A 201 0.42 -0.67 -9.71
C THR A 201 1.68 -0.72 -10.56
N VAL A 202 1.53 -0.98 -11.86
CA VAL A 202 2.64 -1.30 -12.76
C VAL A 202 2.83 -0.17 -13.76
N PRO A 203 4.04 0.39 -13.89
CA PRO A 203 4.32 1.42 -14.90
C PRO A 203 3.97 0.93 -16.31
N GLY A 204 3.21 1.74 -17.06
CA GLY A 204 2.80 1.45 -18.43
C GLY A 204 1.59 0.51 -18.58
N PHE A 205 0.98 0.05 -17.48
CA PHE A 205 -0.25 -0.74 -17.49
C PHE A 205 -1.29 -0.11 -16.55
N VAL A 206 -2.56 -0.33 -16.85
CA VAL A 206 -3.67 0.00 -15.97
C VAL A 206 -4.33 -1.32 -15.55
N ASN A 207 -4.23 -1.66 -14.27
CA ASN A 207 -4.94 -2.79 -13.67
C ASN A 207 -6.26 -2.30 -13.06
N GLU A 208 -7.25 -3.17 -12.94
CA GLU A 208 -8.53 -2.83 -12.31
C GLU A 208 -8.79 -3.70 -11.08
N ASN A 209 -9.42 -3.12 -10.07
CA ASN A 209 -10.04 -3.83 -8.96
C ASN A 209 -11.26 -3.03 -8.47
N TRP A 210 -12.01 -3.51 -7.50
CA TRP A 210 -13.17 -2.80 -6.98
C TRP A 210 -13.41 -3.06 -5.50
N VAL A 211 -14.20 -2.18 -4.87
CA VAL A 211 -14.66 -2.35 -3.50
C VAL A 211 -16.11 -1.88 -3.35
N ARG A 212 -16.87 -2.53 -2.47
CA ARG A 212 -18.12 -2.00 -1.90
C ARG A 212 -18.01 -2.09 -0.38
N ILE A 213 -17.86 -0.94 0.27
CA ILE A 213 -17.63 -0.86 1.72
C ILE A 213 -18.98 -0.85 2.43
N ASN A 214 -19.17 -1.70 3.44
CA ASN A 214 -20.48 -1.85 4.09
C ASN A 214 -20.69 -0.92 5.28
N GLU A 215 -19.61 -0.52 5.95
CA GLU A 215 -19.67 0.21 7.21
C GLU A 215 -18.78 1.47 7.12
N PRO A 216 -19.18 2.61 7.71
CA PRO A 216 -18.30 3.77 7.82
C PRO A 216 -17.12 3.46 8.75
N GLY A 217 -15.97 4.08 8.47
CA GLY A 217 -14.77 3.86 9.28
C GLY A 217 -13.48 4.32 8.62
N ILE A 218 -12.37 4.08 9.32
CA ILE A 218 -11.03 4.33 8.82
C ILE A 218 -10.34 2.98 8.64
N TYR A 219 -9.96 2.66 7.40
CA TYR A 219 -9.29 1.43 7.01
C TYR A 219 -7.86 1.74 6.58
N ARG A 220 -6.91 0.97 7.11
CA ARG A 220 -5.49 1.22 6.87
C ARG A 220 -4.86 0.14 6.00
N GLY A 221 -3.94 0.57 5.17
CA GLY A 221 -3.19 -0.27 4.25
C GLY A 221 -1.73 0.16 4.17
N GLN A 222 -0.96 -0.59 3.39
CA GLN A 222 0.46 -0.37 3.15
C GLN A 222 0.79 -0.74 1.70
N CYS A 223 1.90 -0.19 1.19
CA CYS A 223 2.50 -0.74 -0.02
C CYS A 223 2.96 -2.19 0.22
N ALA A 224 2.58 -3.08 -0.68
CA ALA A 224 2.80 -4.52 -0.54
C ALA A 224 3.64 -5.13 -1.69
N GLU A 225 4.45 -4.29 -2.36
CA GLU A 225 5.46 -4.69 -3.35
C GLU A 225 6.72 -3.83 -3.12
N LEU A 226 7.90 -4.47 -3.10
CA LEU A 226 9.15 -3.79 -2.72
C LEU A 226 9.52 -2.70 -3.76
N CYS A 227 9.41 -1.44 -3.36
CA CYS A 227 9.54 -0.29 -4.27
C CYS A 227 10.69 0.68 -3.94
N GLY A 228 11.63 0.30 -3.06
CA GLY A 228 12.83 1.08 -2.76
C GLY A 228 13.10 1.30 -1.27
N ILE A 229 13.99 2.26 -0.95
CA ILE A 229 14.49 2.50 0.41
C ILE A 229 13.38 2.85 1.40
N ASP A 230 12.38 3.63 0.96
CA ASP A 230 11.28 4.09 1.79
C ASP A 230 10.00 3.26 1.56
N HIS A 231 10.12 2.01 1.07
CA HIS A 231 8.98 1.08 0.86
C HIS A 231 8.07 0.94 2.10
N GLY A 232 8.66 0.90 3.30
CA GLY A 232 7.91 0.82 4.57
C GLY A 232 7.32 2.15 5.06
N PHE A 233 7.37 3.21 4.25
CA PHE A 233 6.98 4.58 4.63
C PHE A 233 5.92 5.17 3.68
N MET A 234 5.13 4.33 3.00
CA MET A 234 4.03 4.77 2.13
C MET A 234 2.69 4.10 2.49
N PRO A 235 2.11 4.48 3.65
CA PRO A 235 0.83 3.96 4.11
C PRO A 235 -0.33 4.38 3.21
N ILE A 236 -1.44 3.70 3.40
CA ILE A 236 -2.73 4.01 2.80
C ILE A 236 -3.72 4.22 3.95
N VAL A 237 -4.51 5.28 3.88
CA VAL A 237 -5.68 5.46 4.74
C VAL A 237 -6.89 5.67 3.85
N VAL A 238 -7.91 4.83 4.06
CA VAL A 238 -9.22 4.97 3.44
C VAL A 238 -10.22 5.39 4.51
N GLN A 239 -10.88 6.53 4.31
CA GLN A 239 -11.99 6.97 5.14
C GLN A 239 -13.30 6.68 4.42
N ALA A 240 -14.06 5.71 4.91
CA ALA A 240 -15.39 5.43 4.41
C ALA A 240 -16.43 6.21 5.21
N MET A 241 -17.31 6.93 4.52
CA MET A 241 -18.34 7.77 5.13
C MET A 241 -19.70 7.58 4.46
N ALA A 242 -20.74 8.14 5.07
CA ALA A 242 -22.09 8.07 4.52
C ALA A 242 -22.14 8.74 3.12
N PRO A 243 -22.99 8.27 2.19
CA PRO A 243 -23.01 8.79 0.82
C PRO A 243 -23.25 10.30 0.72
N ASP A 244 -24.09 10.86 1.60
CA ASP A 244 -24.39 12.30 1.68
C ASP A 244 -23.20 13.11 2.21
N GLU A 245 -22.49 12.59 3.22
CA GLU A 245 -21.24 13.19 3.71
C GLU A 245 -20.15 13.16 2.63
N PHE A 246 -20.05 12.05 1.88
CA PHE A 246 -19.12 11.91 0.76
C PHE A 246 -19.42 12.92 -0.35
N ASP A 247 -20.68 13.05 -0.76
CA ASP A 247 -21.07 13.97 -1.83
C ASP A 247 -20.78 15.43 -1.42
N ALA A 248 -20.97 15.78 -0.15
CA ALA A 248 -20.60 17.10 0.37
C ALA A 248 -19.08 17.33 0.40
N TRP A 249 -18.32 16.35 0.89
CA TRP A 249 -16.85 16.39 0.89
C TRP A 249 -16.28 16.53 -0.53
N LEU A 250 -16.85 15.80 -1.49
CA LEU A 250 -16.41 15.84 -2.88
C LEU A 250 -16.65 17.23 -3.49
N ALA A 251 -17.81 17.84 -3.22
CA ALA A 251 -18.11 19.20 -3.67
C ALA A 251 -17.14 20.24 -3.09
N GLU A 252 -16.83 20.16 -1.78
CA GLU A 252 -15.84 21.03 -1.14
C GLU A 252 -14.46 20.88 -1.77
N ARG A 253 -14.01 19.65 -2.03
CA ARG A 253 -12.72 19.38 -2.69
C ARG A 253 -12.65 19.91 -4.11
N ARG A 254 -13.77 19.88 -4.83
CA ARG A 254 -13.87 20.48 -6.17
C ARG A 254 -13.71 21.99 -6.11
N ASP A 255 -14.36 22.64 -5.15
CA ASP A 255 -14.24 24.08 -4.97
C ASP A 255 -12.82 24.49 -4.56
N GLU A 256 -12.17 23.74 -3.67
CA GLU A 256 -10.75 23.94 -3.31
C GLU A 256 -9.83 23.80 -4.52
N ALA A 257 -9.99 22.74 -5.31
CA ALA A 257 -9.20 22.52 -6.52
C ALA A 257 -9.40 23.65 -7.55
N ALA A 258 -10.63 24.15 -7.70
CA ALA A 258 -10.93 25.29 -8.56
C ALA A 258 -10.28 26.59 -8.05
N GLN A 259 -10.28 26.83 -6.74
CA GLN A 259 -9.59 27.98 -6.16
C GLN A 259 -8.07 27.91 -6.34
N GLU A 260 -7.49 26.72 -6.20
CA GLU A 260 -6.07 26.51 -6.42
C GLU A 260 -5.68 26.72 -7.89
N ALA A 261 -6.55 26.31 -8.82
CA ALA A 261 -6.40 26.61 -10.24
C ALA A 261 -6.44 28.13 -10.51
N LEU A 262 -7.30 28.90 -9.84
CA LEU A 262 -7.28 30.38 -9.92
C LEU A 262 -5.96 30.97 -9.40
N GLY A 263 -5.27 30.28 -8.48
CA GLY A 263 -3.93 30.63 -8.03
C GLY A 263 -2.90 30.62 -9.16
N VAL A 264 -3.14 29.95 -10.27
CA VAL A 264 -2.23 29.93 -11.43
C VAL A 264 -2.18 31.29 -12.14
N ASP A 265 -3.30 31.99 -12.20
CA ASP A 265 -3.47 33.22 -13.00
C ASP A 265 -3.13 34.50 -12.23
N ARG A 266 -2.82 34.42 -10.93
CA ARG A 266 -2.38 35.56 -10.12
C ARG A 266 -0.87 35.67 -10.04
N ASP A 267 -0.37 36.89 -9.82
CA ASP A 267 1.03 37.11 -9.47
C ASP A 267 1.29 36.74 -7.99
N TRP A 268 2.31 35.92 -7.76
CA TRP A 268 2.74 35.51 -6.43
C TRP A 268 3.98 36.30 -5.98
N GLY A 269 3.98 36.70 -4.71
CA GLY A 269 5.14 37.31 -4.07
C GLY A 269 6.24 36.30 -3.77
N GLN A 270 7.50 36.74 -3.78
CA GLN A 270 8.63 35.85 -3.49
C GLN A 270 8.54 35.22 -2.11
N GLU A 271 8.21 36.00 -1.08
CA GLU A 271 8.08 35.49 0.30
C GLU A 271 7.04 34.37 0.40
N GLU A 272 5.88 34.56 -0.25
CA GLU A 272 4.79 33.58 -0.29
C GLU A 272 5.24 32.27 -0.96
N LEU A 273 5.93 32.37 -2.11
CA LEU A 273 6.48 31.20 -2.80
C LEU A 273 7.64 30.54 -2.04
N MET A 274 8.42 31.30 -1.28
CA MET A 274 9.48 30.75 -0.44
C MET A 274 8.91 29.92 0.71
N THR A 275 7.91 30.45 1.43
CA THR A 275 7.24 29.71 2.52
C THR A 275 6.59 28.43 2.00
N ARG A 276 5.78 28.54 0.94
CA ARG A 276 5.12 27.36 0.35
C ARG A 276 6.13 26.38 -0.25
N GLY A 277 7.18 26.89 -0.87
CA GLY A 277 8.21 26.07 -1.49
C GLY A 277 9.06 25.30 -0.49
N GLU A 278 9.29 25.86 0.71
CA GLU A 278 9.94 25.18 1.82
C GLU A 278 9.13 23.99 2.31
N GLU A 279 7.81 24.16 2.47
CA GLU A 279 6.90 23.08 2.88
C GLU A 279 6.91 21.94 1.86
N VAL A 280 6.77 22.26 0.56
CA VAL A 280 6.85 21.29 -0.53
C VAL A 280 8.21 20.59 -0.54
N TYR A 281 9.30 21.35 -0.38
CA TYR A 281 10.66 20.80 -0.35
C TYR A 281 10.86 19.81 0.80
N ALA A 282 10.45 20.18 2.02
CA ALA A 282 10.57 19.36 3.20
C ALA A 282 9.77 18.06 3.08
N ALA A 283 8.57 18.14 2.51
CA ALA A 283 7.69 16.99 2.32
C ALA A 283 8.19 16.03 1.22
N ILE A 284 8.71 16.55 0.11
CA ILE A 284 8.90 15.77 -1.12
C ILE A 284 10.36 15.57 -1.50
N CYS A 285 11.17 16.62 -1.39
CA CYS A 285 12.50 16.66 -1.98
C CYS A 285 13.60 16.29 -0.98
N ALA A 286 13.40 16.63 0.30
CA ALA A 286 14.41 16.48 1.35
C ALA A 286 14.81 15.02 1.62
N ALA A 287 13.96 14.04 1.30
CA ALA A 287 14.29 12.62 1.44
C ALA A 287 15.53 12.21 0.61
N CYS A 288 15.66 12.77 -0.59
CA CYS A 288 16.78 12.52 -1.50
C CYS A 288 17.85 13.62 -1.41
N HIS A 289 17.41 14.88 -1.33
CA HIS A 289 18.31 16.05 -1.41
C HIS A 289 18.77 16.60 -0.06
N GLN A 290 18.38 15.96 1.05
CA GLN A 290 18.65 16.37 2.44
C GLN A 290 17.98 17.71 2.83
N PRO A 291 17.73 17.98 4.12
CA PRO A 291 16.98 19.16 4.55
C PRO A 291 17.56 20.52 4.10
N GLU A 292 18.89 20.64 3.98
CA GLU A 292 19.53 21.88 3.52
C GLU A 292 20.15 21.74 2.12
N GLY A 293 19.62 20.83 1.29
CA GLY A 293 20.03 20.71 -0.11
C GLY A 293 21.42 20.12 -0.34
N GLN A 294 22.02 19.42 0.63
CA GLN A 294 23.36 18.85 0.48
C GLN A 294 23.42 17.65 -0.47
N GLY A 295 22.29 16.97 -0.69
CA GLY A 295 22.25 15.69 -1.40
C GLY A 295 22.99 14.56 -0.68
N ALA A 296 23.09 13.42 -1.36
CA ALA A 296 23.91 12.28 -0.96
C ALA A 296 24.66 11.75 -2.20
N PRO A 297 25.80 12.36 -2.56
CA PRO A 297 26.57 11.97 -3.73
C PRO A 297 27.11 10.53 -3.65
N PRO A 298 27.26 9.82 -4.78
CA PRO A 298 26.98 10.28 -6.15
C PRO A 298 25.52 10.13 -6.57
N THR A 299 24.69 9.49 -5.75
CA THR A 299 23.32 9.09 -6.14
C THR A 299 22.35 10.26 -6.18
N PHE A 300 22.42 11.18 -5.21
CA PHE A 300 21.58 12.37 -5.16
C PHE A 300 22.46 13.63 -5.13
N PRO A 301 22.43 14.49 -6.16
CA PRO A 301 23.28 15.66 -6.22
C PRO A 301 22.87 16.72 -5.19
N ALA A 302 23.85 17.52 -4.75
CA ALA A 302 23.60 18.72 -3.98
C ALA A 302 22.81 19.74 -4.82
N LEU A 303 21.83 20.39 -4.19
CA LEU A 303 21.09 21.54 -4.73
C LEU A 303 21.67 22.86 -4.21
N ALA A 304 22.19 22.86 -2.97
CA ALA A 304 22.90 24.00 -2.40
C ALA A 304 24.23 24.22 -3.16
N GLY A 305 24.44 25.44 -3.65
CA GLY A 305 25.63 25.82 -4.40
C GLY A 305 25.77 25.15 -5.77
N ASN A 306 24.72 24.55 -6.31
CA ASN A 306 24.78 23.85 -7.60
C ASN A 306 24.79 24.86 -8.77
N PRO A 307 25.87 24.98 -9.55
CA PRO A 307 25.98 26.01 -10.60
C PRO A 307 24.93 25.84 -11.70
N ARG A 308 24.63 24.60 -12.08
CA ARG A 308 23.65 24.33 -13.13
C ARG A 308 22.23 24.72 -12.70
N LEU A 309 21.89 24.47 -11.43
CA LEU A 309 20.65 24.94 -10.85
C LEU A 309 20.60 26.47 -10.86
N GLN A 310 21.65 27.16 -10.45
CA GLN A 310 21.67 28.63 -10.40
C GLN A 310 21.60 29.27 -11.79
N GLU A 311 22.30 28.73 -12.79
CA GLU A 311 22.46 29.36 -14.11
C GLU A 311 21.33 29.01 -15.09
N ASP A 312 20.69 27.84 -14.98
CA ASP A 312 19.74 27.35 -15.98
C ASP A 312 18.38 26.97 -15.37
N LEU A 313 17.48 27.97 -15.33
CA LEU A 313 16.09 27.77 -14.92
C LEU A 313 15.32 26.80 -15.84
N GLY A 314 15.64 26.78 -17.14
CA GLY A 314 14.98 25.88 -18.09
C GLY A 314 15.29 24.42 -17.78
N TRP A 315 16.57 24.12 -17.53
CA TRP A 315 17.01 22.81 -17.08
C TRP A 315 16.34 22.40 -15.77
N GLN A 316 16.26 23.30 -14.79
CA GLN A 316 15.64 22.97 -13.51
C GLN A 316 14.14 22.66 -13.66
N LEU A 317 13.42 23.49 -14.42
CA LEU A 317 12.01 23.25 -14.75
C LEU A 317 11.83 21.86 -15.38
N ASP A 318 12.59 21.55 -16.42
CA ASP A 318 12.45 20.27 -17.12
C ASP A 318 12.84 19.08 -16.22
N THR A 319 13.84 19.25 -15.36
CA THR A 319 14.31 18.22 -14.41
C THR A 319 13.25 17.92 -13.35
N VAL A 320 12.62 18.94 -12.76
CA VAL A 320 11.58 18.72 -11.74
C VAL A 320 10.29 18.21 -12.39
N ILE A 321 9.89 18.76 -13.52
CA ILE A 321 8.64 18.37 -14.20
C ILE A 321 8.73 16.93 -14.71
N ASN A 322 9.81 16.58 -15.42
CA ASN A 322 9.91 15.30 -16.14
C ASN A 322 10.79 14.26 -15.44
N GLY A 323 11.42 14.60 -14.32
CA GLY A 323 12.41 13.73 -13.68
C GLY A 323 13.67 13.59 -14.51
N VAL A 324 14.53 12.65 -14.13
CA VAL A 324 15.78 12.36 -14.87
C VAL A 324 15.83 10.87 -15.21
N SER A 325 15.63 10.57 -16.49
CA SER A 325 15.67 9.20 -17.01
C SER A 325 16.98 8.49 -16.68
N GLY A 326 16.89 7.24 -16.23
CA GLY A 326 18.03 6.44 -15.80
C GLY A 326 18.55 6.76 -14.39
N THR A 327 17.84 7.60 -13.62
CA THR A 327 18.16 7.91 -12.23
C THR A 327 16.97 7.65 -11.31
N ALA A 328 17.16 7.82 -10.00
CA ALA A 328 16.10 7.74 -8.99
C ALA A 328 15.30 9.05 -8.83
N MET A 329 15.50 10.07 -9.68
CA MET A 329 14.72 11.31 -9.63
C MET A 329 13.43 11.18 -10.45
N PRO A 330 12.25 11.03 -9.82
CA PRO A 330 10.98 10.84 -10.52
C PRO A 330 10.49 12.14 -11.16
N ALA A 331 9.50 12.03 -12.05
CA ALA A 331 8.78 13.15 -12.60
C ALA A 331 7.74 13.68 -11.60
N PHE A 332 7.65 15.00 -11.42
CA PHE A 332 6.65 15.62 -10.53
C PHE A 332 5.48 16.27 -11.26
N ARG A 333 5.43 16.21 -12.60
CA ARG A 333 4.33 16.77 -13.41
C ARG A 333 2.94 16.24 -13.03
N ASN A 334 2.89 15.00 -12.55
CA ASN A 334 1.68 14.32 -12.11
C ASN A 334 1.60 14.23 -10.58
N THR A 335 2.41 14.97 -9.84
CA THR A 335 2.40 14.94 -8.37
C THR A 335 2.08 16.31 -7.81
N LEU A 336 2.71 17.35 -8.37
CA LEU A 336 2.60 18.72 -7.91
C LEU A 336 1.81 19.56 -8.90
N ASN A 337 0.96 20.44 -8.39
CA ASN A 337 0.25 21.41 -9.21
C ASN A 337 1.19 22.56 -9.64
N PRO A 338 0.79 23.43 -10.59
CA PRO A 338 1.67 24.49 -11.08
C PRO A 338 2.14 25.48 -9.99
N VAL A 339 1.32 25.72 -8.97
CA VAL A 339 1.65 26.60 -7.85
C VAL A 339 2.74 25.98 -6.98
N GLU A 340 2.61 24.71 -6.64
CA GLU A 340 3.59 23.98 -5.83
C GLU A 340 4.93 23.82 -6.54
N LEU A 341 4.90 23.50 -7.84
CA LEU A 341 6.11 23.44 -8.67
C LEU A 341 6.81 24.80 -8.76
N ALA A 342 6.06 25.87 -8.98
CA ALA A 342 6.59 27.23 -8.97
C ALA A 342 7.22 27.59 -7.62
N ALA A 343 6.55 27.25 -6.53
CA ALA A 343 7.01 27.50 -5.16
C ALA A 343 8.31 26.75 -4.85
N VAL A 344 8.37 25.42 -5.08
CA VAL A 344 9.56 24.61 -4.76
C VAL A 344 10.76 24.97 -5.63
N ILE A 345 10.54 25.32 -6.90
CA ILE A 345 11.61 25.81 -7.79
C ILE A 345 12.11 27.16 -7.31
N THR A 346 11.21 28.09 -6.96
CA THR A 346 11.59 29.39 -6.37
C THR A 346 12.38 29.21 -5.08
N TYR A 347 11.94 28.33 -4.19
CA TYR A 347 12.63 28.01 -2.94
C TYR A 347 14.04 27.48 -3.17
N THR A 348 14.19 26.41 -3.95
CA THR A 348 15.51 25.78 -4.20
C THR A 348 16.50 26.71 -4.92
N ARG A 349 16.03 27.69 -5.70
CA ARG A 349 16.86 28.71 -6.36
C ARG A 349 17.34 29.83 -5.44
N ASN A 350 16.71 30.02 -4.29
CA ASN A 350 16.99 31.14 -3.38
C ASN A 350 17.41 30.69 -1.98
N ALA A 351 17.16 29.44 -1.60
CA ALA A 351 17.59 28.84 -0.34
C ALA A 351 19.09 28.55 -0.30
N TRP A 352 19.61 28.34 0.91
CA TRP A 352 20.98 27.86 1.19
C TRP A 352 22.11 28.66 0.52
N GLY A 353 21.89 29.96 0.28
CA GLY A 353 22.87 30.84 -0.35
C GLY A 353 22.89 30.77 -1.88
N ASN A 354 21.95 30.08 -2.52
CA ASN A 354 21.83 30.09 -3.99
C ASN A 354 21.45 31.49 -4.51
N ALA A 355 20.57 32.21 -3.80
CA ALA A 355 20.29 33.65 -3.94
C ALA A 355 20.23 34.18 -5.39
N THR A 356 19.63 33.42 -6.32
CA THR A 356 19.53 33.81 -7.74
C THR A 356 18.64 35.04 -7.95
N GLY A 357 17.70 35.30 -7.04
CA GLY A 357 16.69 36.36 -7.15
C GLY A 357 15.50 35.98 -8.03
N ASP A 358 15.49 34.77 -8.59
CA ASP A 358 14.42 34.33 -9.48
C ASP A 358 13.14 34.02 -8.72
N VAL A 359 12.01 34.50 -9.27
CA VAL A 359 10.66 34.18 -8.80
C VAL A 359 9.93 33.49 -9.93
N VAL A 360 9.70 32.19 -9.79
CA VAL A 360 9.02 31.40 -10.82
C VAL A 360 7.52 31.50 -10.60
N GLN A 361 6.80 32.08 -11.55
CA GLN A 361 5.35 32.23 -11.47
C GLN A 361 4.61 30.93 -11.87
N PRO A 362 3.50 30.57 -11.20
CA PRO A 362 2.70 29.39 -11.53
C PRO A 362 2.23 29.34 -12.99
N ALA A 363 1.81 30.47 -13.58
CA ALA A 363 1.41 30.56 -14.98
C ALA A 363 2.50 30.03 -15.94
N ARG A 364 3.78 30.36 -15.68
CA ARG A 364 4.91 29.88 -16.48
C ARG A 364 5.08 28.37 -16.38
N VAL A 365 4.82 27.80 -15.20
CA VAL A 365 4.88 26.34 -15.00
C VAL A 365 3.71 25.66 -15.70
N ALA A 366 2.50 26.22 -15.59
CA ALA A 366 1.31 25.71 -16.26
C ALA A 366 1.49 25.65 -17.78
N GLU A 367 2.04 26.71 -18.39
CA GLU A 367 2.40 26.71 -19.82
C GLU A 367 3.42 25.61 -20.18
N ARG A 368 4.33 25.26 -19.26
CA ARG A 368 5.34 24.23 -19.48
C ARG A 368 4.73 22.83 -19.37
N LEU A 369 3.80 22.62 -18.44
CA LEU A 369 3.07 21.36 -18.25
C LEU A 369 2.13 21.03 -19.41
N ALA A 370 1.60 22.07 -20.08
CA ALA A 370 0.73 21.94 -21.23
C ALA A 370 1.45 21.59 -22.54
N ARG A 371 2.79 21.60 -22.55
CA ARG A 371 3.63 21.15 -23.68
C ARG A 371 3.99 19.68 -23.53
#